data_AF-A0A6L3F378-F1
#
_entry.id   AF-A0A6L3F378-F1
#
_cell.length_a   1.000
_cell.length_b   1.000
_cell.length_c   1.000
_cell.angle_alpha   90.00
_cell.angle_beta   90.00
_cell.angle_gamma   90.00
#
_symmetry.space_group_name_H-M   'P 1'
#
loop_
_entity.id
_entity.type
_entity.pdbx_description
1 polymer ?
#
loop_
_entity_poly.entity_id
_entity_poly.type
_entity_poly.pdbx_seq_one_letter_code
_entity_poly.pdbx_strand_id
1 'polypeptide(L)'
;MQLPKTSPFTLNYGPEIEAELVHLQTEIERYTAVIQIYSARWLAIKLLESDTNLQQKLLHIEGGPAVLTHAQLALARLEAIYEDDVDTAIADQRYTWIHDVVQESVKRPSSDTYTLSDKIDKIITHRIFGIPIFMALMWIVFKLTADVSAPFLDWVDGVVGGPITNWMTAIIGWIGLSGTWIESLFVDGLVAGVGGILVFVPVLVSLYFALAVLEGSGYMARAALVMDRVMTKIGLHGKSFLPLMVGFGCSVPAIYATRTLDNDKDRILTGLLVPFMSCGARLPVYVLFAAIFFPEYAGLIIFGIYLLGIVTAMTLGLILKRTLFKTEEQSALVMELPPYRMPTLKNIWYHMWQRIKSFLEDAWTIIMATSLVVWLLAAIPMGGNGRFADTTIDESAFATVSGWISPAMQPLGFGNWDSSGALVTGFVAKEVVVATMSQIYGLDSEEAVEPTTFVEDVTEIGTSFVAATVDTVKSLPLIVGINILEEEEDDVTNLMAAI
;
A
#
# COMPACT_ATOMS: atom_id res chain seq x y z
N MET A 1 8.83 46.38 46.32
CA MET A 1 7.57 46.91 45.77
C MET A 1 6.45 46.06 46.35
N GLN A 2 5.82 46.51 47.44
CA GLN A 2 4.67 45.80 48.01
C GLN A 2 3.53 45.90 46.99
N LEU A 3 3.06 44.77 46.48
CA LEU A 3 1.85 44.74 45.66
C LEU A 3 0.73 45.42 46.49
N PRO A 4 -0.02 46.38 45.91
CA PRO A 4 -1.14 46.97 46.62
C PRO A 4 -2.07 45.85 47.08
N LYS A 5 -2.63 45.95 48.29
CA LYS A 5 -3.71 45.06 48.76
C LYS A 5 -4.90 45.25 47.83
N THR A 6 -4.92 44.49 46.74
CA THR A 6 -6.03 44.47 45.79
C THR A 6 -7.26 43.94 46.51
N SER A 7 -8.40 44.58 46.28
CA SER A 7 -9.70 44.00 46.61
C SER A 7 -9.76 42.54 46.15
N PRO A 8 -10.36 41.62 46.92
CA PRO A 8 -10.48 40.24 46.50
C PRO A 8 -11.16 40.19 45.13
N PHE A 9 -10.58 39.43 44.21
CA PHE A 9 -11.14 39.21 42.89
C PHE A 9 -12.55 38.65 43.01
N THR A 10 -13.51 39.28 42.33
CA THR A 10 -14.90 38.82 42.31
C THR A 10 -15.33 38.65 40.85
N LEU A 11 -15.73 37.43 40.51
CA LEU A 11 -16.36 37.11 39.23
C LEU A 11 -17.86 37.36 39.35
N ASN A 12 -18.44 38.03 38.35
CA ASN A 12 -19.88 38.27 38.24
C ASN A 12 -20.52 37.11 37.46
N TYR A 13 -21.51 36.43 38.05
CA TYR A 13 -22.18 35.27 37.46
C TYR A 13 -23.49 35.60 36.70
N GLY A 14 -23.75 36.88 36.43
CA GLY A 14 -25.00 37.35 35.82
C GLY A 14 -25.99 37.88 36.87
N PRO A 15 -26.97 38.69 36.46
CA PRO A 15 -27.82 39.43 37.39
C PRO A 15 -28.70 38.53 38.26
N GLU A 16 -29.18 37.40 37.72
CA GLU A 16 -30.03 36.45 38.42
C GLU A 16 -29.25 35.69 39.50
N ILE A 17 -28.09 35.12 39.13
CA ILE A 17 -27.23 34.38 40.06
C ILE A 17 -26.64 35.31 41.11
N GLU A 18 -26.21 36.53 40.74
CA GLU A 18 -25.70 37.50 41.72
C GLU A 18 -26.76 37.96 42.72
N ALA A 19 -28.01 38.16 42.30
CA ALA A 19 -29.09 38.53 43.20
C ALA A 19 -29.29 37.46 44.30
N GLU A 20 -29.27 36.19 43.92
CA GLU A 20 -29.37 35.07 44.86
C GLU A 20 -28.10 34.91 45.71
N LEU A 21 -26.91 35.13 45.14
CA LEU A 21 -25.66 35.11 45.89
C LEU A 21 -25.62 36.18 46.98
N VAL A 22 -26.11 37.40 46.72
CA VAL A 22 -26.20 38.48 47.72
C VAL A 22 -27.19 38.12 48.83
N HIS A 23 -28.33 37.52 48.46
CA HIS A 23 -29.33 37.09 49.42
C HIS A 23 -28.80 35.96 50.32
N LEU A 24 -28.11 34.97 49.75
CA LEU A 24 -27.47 33.88 50.49
C LEU A 24 -26.31 34.37 51.37
N GLN A 25 -25.49 35.30 50.89
CA GLN A 25 -24.42 35.90 51.69
C GLN A 25 -24.98 36.57 52.94
N THR A 26 -26.06 37.36 52.80
CA THR A 26 -26.71 38.03 53.93
C THR A 26 -27.24 37.04 54.98
N GLU A 27 -27.77 35.89 54.53
CA GLU A 27 -28.24 34.84 55.44
C GLU A 27 -27.08 34.08 56.10
N ILE A 28 -26.01 33.76 55.34
CA ILE A 28 -24.80 33.14 55.86
C ILE A 28 -24.12 34.04 56.90
N GLU A 29 -24.14 35.36 56.68
CA GLU A 29 -23.54 36.37 57.56
C GLU A 29 -24.20 36.46 58.95
N ARG A 30 -25.39 35.89 59.13
CA ARG A 30 -26.08 35.82 60.43
C ARG A 30 -25.51 34.73 61.35
N TYR A 31 -24.74 33.78 60.80
CA TYR A 31 -24.23 32.63 61.53
C TYR A 31 -22.71 32.72 61.72
N THR A 32 -22.28 33.29 62.85
CA THR A 32 -20.87 33.53 63.18
C THR A 32 -20.01 32.26 63.10
N ALA A 33 -20.56 31.11 63.49
CA ALA A 33 -19.85 29.82 63.45
C ALA A 33 -19.48 29.38 62.02
N VAL A 34 -20.28 29.78 61.02
CA VAL A 34 -20.07 29.42 59.61
C VAL A 34 -19.04 30.34 58.96
N ILE A 35 -19.11 31.65 59.23
CA ILE A 35 -18.24 32.68 58.63
C ILE A 35 -16.79 32.57 59.14
N GLN A 36 -16.60 32.07 60.36
CA GLN A 36 -15.25 31.81 60.89
C GLN A 36 -14.49 30.73 60.11
N ILE A 37 -15.21 29.84 59.44
CA ILE A 37 -14.64 28.69 58.71
C ILE A 37 -14.60 28.95 57.20
N TYR A 38 -15.67 29.54 56.65
CA TYR A 38 -15.82 29.76 55.21
C TYR A 38 -16.17 31.22 54.89
N SER A 39 -15.60 31.76 53.81
CA SER A 39 -16.04 33.07 53.31
C SER A 39 -17.46 32.98 52.75
N ALA A 40 -18.32 33.93 53.09
CA ALA A 40 -19.76 33.89 52.76
C ALA A 40 -20.03 33.75 51.26
N ARG A 41 -19.31 34.49 50.41
CA ARG A 41 -19.47 34.44 48.95
C ARG A 41 -19.07 33.08 48.35
N TRP A 42 -17.93 32.52 48.77
CA TRP A 42 -17.48 31.22 48.28
C TRP A 42 -18.44 30.10 48.71
N LEU A 43 -18.93 30.17 49.95
CA LEU A 43 -19.89 29.21 50.48
C LEU A 43 -21.20 29.25 49.69
N ALA A 44 -21.72 30.45 49.41
CA ALA A 44 -22.93 30.64 48.61
C ALA A 44 -22.77 30.05 47.19
N ILE A 45 -21.65 30.30 46.52
CA ILE A 45 -21.37 29.75 45.17
C ILE A 45 -21.33 28.22 45.22
N LYS A 46 -20.62 27.63 46.18
CA LYS A 46 -20.48 26.17 46.30
C LYS A 46 -21.78 25.46 46.63
N LEU A 47 -22.64 26.13 47.39
CA LEU A 47 -23.97 25.64 47.71
C LEU A 47 -24.91 25.68 46.50
N LEU A 48 -24.80 26.71 45.65
CA LEU A 48 -25.53 26.77 44.37
C LEU A 48 -25.00 25.77 43.32
N GLU A 49 -23.73 25.38 43.39
CA GLU A 49 -23.16 24.26 42.62
C GLU A 49 -23.51 22.87 43.18
N SER A 50 -24.34 22.79 44.24
CA SER A 50 -24.76 21.53 44.86
C SER A 50 -23.59 20.64 45.35
N ASP A 51 -22.54 21.24 45.93
CA ASP A 51 -21.39 20.49 46.49
C ASP A 51 -21.80 19.61 47.68
N THR A 52 -22.02 18.32 47.42
CA THR A 52 -22.46 17.32 48.40
C THR A 52 -21.52 17.15 49.60
N ASN A 53 -20.20 17.29 49.42
CA ASN A 53 -19.23 17.15 50.50
C ASN A 53 -19.35 18.32 51.49
N LEU A 54 -19.56 19.52 50.95
CA LEU A 54 -19.72 20.72 51.73
C LEU A 54 -21.07 20.75 52.46
N GLN A 55 -22.14 20.28 51.81
CA GLN A 55 -23.45 20.12 52.44
C GLN A 55 -23.39 19.19 53.66
N GLN A 56 -22.70 18.05 53.56
CA GLN A 56 -22.52 17.13 54.70
C GLN A 56 -21.75 17.76 55.86
N LYS A 57 -20.71 18.56 55.57
CA LYS A 57 -19.93 19.26 56.61
C LYS A 57 -20.77 20.33 57.33
N LEU A 58 -21.63 21.04 56.59
CA LEU A 58 -22.49 22.08 57.16
C LEU A 58 -23.56 21.51 58.11
N LEU A 59 -24.01 20.27 57.92
CA LEU A 59 -24.95 19.64 58.86
C LEU A 59 -24.41 19.55 60.30
N HIS A 60 -23.09 19.54 60.45
CA HIS A 60 -22.40 19.43 61.75
C HIS A 60 -21.99 20.78 62.35
N ILE A 61 -22.27 21.89 61.66
CA ILE A 61 -21.91 23.25 62.10
C ILE A 61 -23.18 23.95 62.61
N GLU A 62 -23.05 24.70 63.72
CA GLU A 62 -24.15 25.50 64.28
C GLU A 62 -24.63 26.53 63.24
N GLY A 63 -25.93 26.47 62.89
CA GLY A 63 -26.52 27.31 61.84
C GLY A 63 -26.40 26.76 60.41
N GLY A 64 -25.60 25.72 60.18
CA GLY A 64 -25.41 25.13 58.86
C GLY A 64 -26.67 24.50 58.24
N PRO A 65 -27.54 23.78 58.98
CA PRO A 65 -28.82 23.30 58.43
C PRO A 65 -29.76 24.41 57.94
N ALA A 66 -29.75 25.56 58.62
CA ALA A 66 -30.55 26.72 58.19
C ALA A 66 -29.98 27.33 56.90
N VAL A 67 -28.66 27.49 56.81
CA VAL A 67 -27.97 27.92 55.58
C VAL A 67 -28.27 26.98 54.41
N LEU A 68 -28.28 25.66 54.64
CA LEU A 68 -28.63 24.67 53.62
C LEU A 68 -30.07 24.83 53.12
N THR A 69 -31.00 25.11 54.03
CA THR A 69 -32.41 25.35 53.68
C THR A 69 -32.54 26.60 52.80
N HIS A 70 -31.83 27.69 53.15
CA HIS A 70 -31.81 28.90 52.33
C HIS A 70 -31.16 28.67 50.95
N ALA A 71 -30.08 27.90 50.89
CA ALA A 71 -29.42 27.54 49.65
C ALA A 71 -30.31 26.70 48.73
N GLN A 72 -31.03 25.71 49.26
CA GLN A 72 -31.99 24.92 48.48
C GLN A 72 -33.13 25.78 47.92
N LEU A 73 -33.62 26.75 48.67
CA LEU A 73 -34.63 27.69 48.19
C LEU A 73 -34.12 28.62 47.08
N ALA A 74 -32.87 29.07 47.18
CA ALA A 74 -32.24 29.88 46.15
C ALA A 74 -31.97 29.07 44.87
N LEU A 75 -31.49 27.84 45.04
CA LEU A 75 -31.27 26.88 43.96
C LEU A 75 -32.57 26.58 43.22
N ALA A 76 -33.66 26.26 43.92
CA ALA A 76 -34.98 26.05 43.31
C ALA A 76 -35.52 27.27 42.53
N ARG A 77 -35.16 28.50 42.92
CA ARG A 77 -35.51 29.71 42.17
C ARG A 77 -34.68 29.86 40.90
N LEU A 78 -33.39 29.51 40.96
CA LEU A 78 -32.50 29.55 39.80
C LEU A 78 -32.79 28.40 38.82
N GLU A 79 -33.11 27.21 39.31
CA GLU A 79 -33.54 26.06 38.51
C GLU A 79 -34.78 26.37 37.66
N ALA A 80 -35.71 27.18 38.18
CA ALA A 80 -36.87 27.64 37.43
C ALA A 80 -36.52 28.61 36.27
N ILE A 81 -35.34 29.24 36.30
CA ILE A 81 -34.86 30.19 35.29
C ILE A 81 -33.92 29.49 34.29
N TYR A 82 -33.06 28.62 34.80
CA TYR A 82 -32.00 27.93 34.04
C TYR A 82 -32.33 26.47 33.71
N GLU A 83 -33.58 26.03 33.87
CA GLU A 83 -34.06 24.67 33.54
C GLU A 83 -33.20 23.54 34.16
N ASP A 84 -32.91 23.66 35.47
CA ASP A 84 -32.08 22.73 36.26
C ASP A 84 -30.54 22.74 35.98
N ASP A 85 -30.03 23.62 35.10
CA ASP A 85 -28.61 23.68 34.72
C ASP A 85 -27.80 24.81 35.41
N VAL A 86 -28.05 25.07 36.71
CA VAL A 86 -27.43 26.19 37.44
C VAL A 86 -25.91 26.04 37.57
N ASP A 87 -25.42 24.82 37.76
CA ASP A 87 -23.98 24.51 37.86
C ASP A 87 -23.26 24.76 36.52
N THR A 88 -23.90 24.40 35.42
CA THR A 88 -23.44 24.63 34.05
C THR A 88 -23.42 26.14 33.75
N ALA A 89 -24.46 26.87 34.14
CA ALA A 89 -24.50 28.33 33.99
C ALA A 89 -23.36 29.03 34.76
N ILE A 90 -23.06 28.59 35.99
CA ILE A 90 -21.92 29.08 36.79
C ILE A 90 -20.58 28.75 36.11
N ALA A 91 -20.45 27.55 35.54
CA ALA A 91 -19.25 27.12 34.83
C ALA A 91 -19.05 27.93 33.53
N ASP A 92 -20.11 28.18 32.77
CA ASP A 92 -20.09 28.96 31.54
C ASP A 92 -19.60 30.39 31.79
N GLN A 93 -20.04 31.04 32.87
CA GLN A 93 -19.56 32.38 33.23
C GLN A 93 -18.06 32.38 33.59
N ARG A 94 -17.56 31.32 34.23
CA ARG A 94 -16.12 31.16 34.47
C ARG A 94 -15.34 30.99 33.19
N TYR A 95 -15.81 30.13 32.29
CA TYR A 95 -15.16 29.92 31.00
C TYR A 95 -15.21 31.15 30.11
N THR A 96 -16.31 31.91 30.15
CA THR A 96 -16.44 33.19 29.45
C THR A 96 -15.41 34.19 29.94
N TRP A 97 -15.29 34.38 31.26
CA TRP A 97 -14.27 35.26 31.81
C TRP A 97 -12.84 34.79 31.50
N ILE A 98 -12.56 33.49 31.57
CA ILE A 98 -11.26 32.93 31.17
C ILE A 98 -11.00 33.23 29.69
N HIS A 99 -12.00 33.05 28.82
CA HIS A 99 -11.90 33.34 27.40
C HIS A 99 -11.53 34.79 27.14
N ASP A 100 -12.22 35.73 27.80
CA ASP A 100 -11.97 37.17 27.68
C ASP A 100 -10.54 37.53 28.12
N VAL A 101 -10.12 37.02 29.29
CA VAL A 101 -8.75 37.25 29.82
C VAL A 101 -7.70 36.68 28.87
N VAL A 102 -7.93 35.47 28.32
CA VAL A 102 -7.03 34.84 27.35
C VAL A 102 -6.97 35.67 26.07
N GLN A 103 -8.11 36.15 25.58
CA GLN A 103 -8.19 36.97 24.37
C GLN A 103 -7.44 38.30 24.52
N GLU A 104 -7.52 38.94 25.69
CA GLU A 104 -6.80 40.18 25.98
C GLU A 104 -5.29 39.96 26.23
N SER A 105 -4.94 38.84 26.85
CA SER A 105 -3.58 38.58 27.34
C SER A 105 -2.70 37.82 26.35
N VAL A 106 -3.30 37.03 25.45
CA VAL A 106 -2.58 36.14 24.55
C VAL A 106 -2.69 36.63 23.11
N LYS A 107 -1.63 37.23 22.59
CA LYS A 107 -1.47 37.48 21.16
C LYS A 107 -0.95 36.22 20.49
N ARG A 108 -1.82 35.49 19.76
CA ARG A 108 -1.40 34.43 18.84
C ARG A 108 -1.04 35.04 17.48
N PRO A 109 0.09 34.68 16.86
CA PRO A 109 0.29 34.99 15.45
C PRO A 109 -0.86 34.35 14.65
N SER A 110 -1.39 35.06 13.65
CA SER A 110 -2.41 34.52 12.74
C SER A 110 -1.89 33.22 12.13
N SER A 111 -2.60 32.12 12.32
CA SER A 111 -2.27 30.79 11.78
C SER A 111 -2.42 30.67 10.25
N ASP A 112 -2.56 31.79 9.54
CA ASP A 112 -2.84 31.84 8.10
C ASP A 112 -1.61 31.74 7.19
N THR A 113 -0.41 31.49 7.74
CA THR A 113 0.74 31.19 6.89
C THR A 113 0.63 29.77 6.37
N TYR A 114 -0.05 29.61 5.23
CA TYR A 114 -0.03 28.37 4.45
C TYR A 114 1.42 27.92 4.26
N THR A 115 1.74 26.76 4.82
CA THR A 115 3.05 26.13 4.63
C THR A 115 3.21 25.70 3.17
N LEU A 116 4.44 25.44 2.72
CA LEU A 116 4.66 24.88 1.38
C LEU A 116 3.91 23.55 1.20
N SER A 117 3.78 22.77 2.27
CA SER A 117 2.96 21.55 2.31
C SER A 117 1.50 21.85 1.97
N ASP A 118 0.91 22.87 2.60
CA ASP A 118 -0.51 23.22 2.39
C ASP A 118 -0.77 23.70 0.96
N LYS A 119 0.19 24.42 0.36
CA LYS A 119 0.10 24.87 -1.04
C LYS A 119 0.14 23.69 -2.02
N ILE A 120 1.03 22.73 -1.78
CA ILE A 120 1.15 21.52 -2.59
C ILE A 120 -0.10 20.65 -2.42
N ASP A 121 -0.54 20.43 -1.18
CA ASP A 121 -1.73 19.64 -0.86
C ASP A 121 -2.98 20.24 -1.50
N LYS A 122 -3.12 21.57 -1.57
CA LYS A 122 -4.24 22.22 -2.27
C LYS A 122 -4.37 21.80 -3.74
N ILE A 123 -3.25 21.50 -4.40
CA ILE A 123 -3.22 21.06 -5.80
C ILE A 123 -3.39 19.54 -5.87
N ILE A 124 -2.60 18.79 -5.11
CA ILE A 124 -2.54 17.32 -5.15
C ILE A 124 -3.84 16.70 -4.62
N THR A 125 -4.45 17.27 -3.58
CA THR A 125 -5.71 16.78 -3.00
C THR A 125 -6.95 17.39 -3.64
N HIS A 126 -6.78 18.18 -4.71
CA HIS A 126 -7.90 18.84 -5.37
C HIS A 126 -8.90 17.80 -5.89
N ARG A 127 -10.20 18.10 -5.74
CA ARG A 127 -11.29 17.16 -6.08
C ARG A 127 -11.26 16.63 -7.51
N ILE A 128 -10.83 17.48 -8.46
CA ILE A 128 -10.80 17.17 -9.90
C ILE A 128 -9.38 16.81 -10.33
N PHE A 129 -8.42 17.73 -10.17
CA PHE A 129 -7.00 17.54 -10.53
C PHE A 129 -6.26 16.46 -9.74
N GLY A 130 -6.70 16.08 -8.54
CA GLY A 130 -6.01 15.08 -7.72
C GLY A 130 -5.95 13.71 -8.40
N ILE A 131 -7.03 13.26 -9.04
CA ILE A 131 -7.06 11.96 -9.73
C ILE A 131 -6.12 11.96 -10.96
N PRO A 132 -6.18 12.93 -11.88
CA PRO A 132 -5.21 13.04 -12.98
C PRO A 132 -3.76 13.15 -12.52
N ILE A 133 -3.46 13.96 -11.50
CA ILE A 133 -2.10 14.07 -10.95
C ILE A 133 -1.64 12.71 -10.40
N PHE A 134 -2.52 12.02 -9.68
CA PHE A 134 -2.26 10.68 -9.18
C PHE A 134 -1.99 9.69 -10.32
N MET A 135 -2.83 9.67 -11.36
CA MET A 135 -2.63 8.81 -12.54
C MET A 135 -1.32 9.13 -13.26
N ALA A 136 -0.97 10.41 -13.43
CA ALA A 136 0.29 10.84 -14.02
C ALA A 136 1.50 10.38 -13.19
N LEU A 137 1.41 10.48 -11.86
CA LEU A 137 2.46 9.99 -10.97
C LEU A 137 2.62 8.47 -11.03
N MET A 138 1.51 7.72 -11.06
CA MET A 138 1.55 6.27 -11.25
C MET A 138 2.12 5.88 -12.61
N TRP A 139 1.76 6.62 -13.66
CA TRP A 139 2.37 6.45 -14.97
C TRP A 139 3.89 6.66 -14.92
N ILE A 140 4.38 7.71 -14.24
CA ILE A 140 5.82 7.93 -14.01
C ILE A 140 6.44 6.75 -13.27
N VAL A 141 5.79 6.24 -12.21
CA VAL A 141 6.29 5.07 -11.46
C VAL A 141 6.44 3.86 -12.36
N PHE A 142 5.43 3.54 -13.17
CA PHE A 142 5.48 2.37 -14.06
C PHE A 142 6.47 2.56 -15.20
N LYS A 143 6.53 3.77 -15.79
CA LYS A 143 7.47 4.10 -16.86
C LYS A 143 8.92 4.03 -16.37
N LEU A 144 9.19 4.65 -15.21
CA LEU A 144 10.48 4.52 -14.52
C LEU A 144 10.81 3.07 -14.22
N THR A 145 9.84 2.30 -13.72
CA THR A 145 10.05 0.88 -13.42
C THR A 145 10.50 0.13 -14.66
N ALA A 146 9.73 0.23 -15.74
CA ALA A 146 9.99 -0.47 -17.00
C ALA A 146 11.33 -0.05 -17.63
N ASP A 147 11.54 1.25 -17.85
CA ASP A 147 12.70 1.78 -18.58
C ASP A 147 14.02 1.59 -17.82
N VAL A 148 13.97 1.64 -16.47
CA VAL A 148 15.14 1.37 -15.64
C VAL A 148 15.40 -0.12 -15.52
N SER A 149 14.35 -0.95 -15.52
CA SER A 149 14.52 -2.39 -15.34
C SER A 149 14.89 -3.14 -16.62
N ALA A 150 14.45 -2.67 -17.80
CA ALA A 150 14.59 -3.42 -19.05
C ALA A 150 16.05 -3.77 -19.40
N PRO A 151 17.02 -2.82 -19.36
CA PRO A 151 18.42 -3.17 -19.64
C PRO A 151 19.00 -4.20 -18.67
N PHE A 152 18.58 -4.15 -17.40
CA PHE A 152 19.03 -5.12 -16.40
C PHE A 152 18.30 -6.46 -16.52
N LEU A 153 17.07 -6.48 -17.02
CA LEU A 153 16.32 -7.71 -17.31
C LEU A 153 17.06 -8.48 -18.41
N ASP A 154 17.32 -7.81 -19.54
CA ASP A 154 18.04 -8.40 -20.68
C ASP A 154 19.45 -8.84 -20.28
N TRP A 155 20.12 -8.05 -19.42
CA TRP A 155 21.42 -8.42 -18.86
C TRP A 155 21.34 -9.70 -18.02
N VAL A 156 20.38 -9.82 -17.10
CA VAL A 156 20.24 -11.05 -16.29
C VAL A 156 19.89 -12.24 -17.18
N ASP A 157 18.99 -12.06 -18.14
CA ASP A 157 18.57 -13.12 -19.06
C ASP A 157 19.75 -13.62 -19.90
N GLY A 158 20.52 -12.72 -20.50
CA GLY A 158 21.73 -13.06 -21.25
C GLY A 158 22.82 -13.71 -20.39
N VAL A 159 23.02 -13.26 -19.15
CA VAL A 159 24.00 -13.89 -18.23
C VAL A 159 23.58 -15.30 -17.82
N VAL A 160 22.28 -15.52 -17.60
CA VAL A 160 21.75 -16.84 -17.24
C VAL A 160 21.77 -17.76 -18.46
N GLY A 161 21.28 -17.31 -19.61
CA GLY A 161 21.22 -18.08 -20.85
C GLY A 161 22.61 -18.39 -21.45
N GLY A 162 23.58 -17.49 -21.31
CA GLY A 162 24.94 -17.66 -21.82
C GLY A 162 25.92 -18.18 -20.76
N PRO A 163 26.74 -17.30 -20.13
CA PRO A 163 27.83 -17.70 -19.22
C PRO A 163 27.48 -18.75 -18.16
N ILE A 164 26.34 -18.62 -17.48
CA ILE A 164 25.95 -19.56 -16.42
C ILE A 164 25.62 -20.94 -16.99
N THR A 165 24.87 -20.98 -18.10
CA THR A 165 24.57 -22.22 -18.81
C THR A 165 25.85 -22.85 -19.37
N ASN A 166 26.75 -22.05 -19.97
CA ASN A 166 28.03 -22.50 -20.52
C ASN A 166 28.94 -23.13 -19.45
N TRP A 167 29.00 -22.52 -18.25
CA TRP A 167 29.75 -23.10 -17.14
C TRP A 167 29.12 -24.39 -16.64
N MET A 168 27.78 -24.46 -16.60
CA MET A 168 27.06 -25.67 -16.20
C MET A 168 27.33 -26.82 -17.19
N THR A 169 27.18 -26.58 -18.50
CA THR A 169 27.44 -27.58 -19.55
C THR A 169 28.91 -27.99 -19.58
N ALA A 170 29.85 -27.05 -19.38
CA ALA A 170 31.28 -27.35 -19.28
C ALA A 170 31.63 -28.24 -18.07
N ILE A 171 31.04 -27.98 -16.89
CA ILE A 171 31.24 -28.81 -15.70
C ILE A 171 30.68 -30.22 -15.91
N ILE A 172 29.49 -30.34 -16.49
CA ILE A 172 28.84 -31.62 -16.77
C ILE A 172 29.63 -32.40 -17.84
N GLY A 173 30.10 -31.69 -18.86
CA GLY A 173 30.99 -32.23 -19.90
C GLY A 173 32.32 -32.73 -19.33
N TRP A 174 32.92 -32.04 -18.35
CA TRP A 174 34.13 -32.49 -17.67
C TRP A 174 33.93 -33.78 -16.88
N ILE A 175 32.72 -33.99 -16.34
CA ILE A 175 32.33 -35.22 -15.64
C ILE A 175 32.01 -36.36 -16.64
N GLY A 176 31.94 -36.07 -17.94
CA GLY A 176 31.63 -37.04 -18.99
C GLY A 176 30.16 -37.40 -19.10
N LEU A 177 29.28 -36.52 -18.59
CA LEU A 177 27.83 -36.67 -18.60
C LEU A 177 27.15 -35.80 -19.67
N SER A 178 27.90 -35.32 -20.66
CA SER A 178 27.35 -34.53 -21.76
C SER A 178 26.38 -35.35 -22.62
N GLY A 179 25.29 -34.72 -23.07
CA GLY A 179 24.20 -35.34 -23.82
C GLY A 179 23.37 -36.34 -23.01
N THR A 180 23.49 -36.34 -21.66
CA THR A 180 22.68 -37.19 -20.80
C THR A 180 21.50 -36.43 -20.21
N TRP A 181 20.50 -37.15 -19.70
CA TRP A 181 19.37 -36.58 -18.95
C TRP A 181 19.78 -35.71 -17.74
N ILE A 182 21.03 -35.84 -17.27
CA ILE A 182 21.57 -35.03 -16.19
C ILE A 182 21.87 -33.62 -16.72
N GLU A 183 22.40 -33.49 -17.93
CA GLU A 183 22.64 -32.17 -18.54
C GLU A 183 21.34 -31.39 -18.69
N SER A 184 20.32 -32.01 -19.29
CA SER A 184 19.00 -31.37 -19.45
C SER A 184 18.31 -31.09 -18.11
N LEU A 185 18.50 -31.90 -17.08
CA LEU A 185 17.98 -31.60 -15.73
C LEU A 185 18.58 -30.31 -15.15
N PHE A 186 19.88 -30.14 -15.28
CA PHE A 186 20.57 -28.98 -14.72
C PHE A 186 20.36 -27.73 -15.57
N VAL A 187 20.37 -27.85 -16.90
CA VAL A 187 20.17 -26.71 -17.82
C VAL A 187 18.68 -26.34 -17.89
N ASP A 188 17.84 -27.23 -18.43
CA ASP A 188 16.43 -26.94 -18.71
C ASP A 188 15.53 -27.03 -17.45
N GLY A 189 15.97 -27.72 -16.41
CA GLY A 189 15.22 -27.86 -15.15
C GLY A 189 15.61 -26.83 -14.09
N LEU A 190 16.90 -26.77 -13.76
CA LEU A 190 17.42 -25.94 -12.67
C LEU A 190 17.80 -24.53 -13.13
N VAL A 191 18.64 -24.38 -14.16
CA VAL A 191 19.12 -23.08 -14.64
C VAL A 191 17.97 -22.27 -15.22
N ALA A 192 17.13 -22.86 -16.09
CA ALA A 192 15.93 -22.19 -16.60
C ALA A 192 14.96 -21.78 -15.47
N GLY A 193 14.77 -22.65 -14.47
CA GLY A 193 13.92 -22.36 -13.31
C GLY A 193 14.43 -21.23 -12.43
N VAL A 194 15.73 -21.20 -12.13
CA VAL A 194 16.37 -20.15 -11.32
C VAL A 194 16.50 -18.84 -12.12
N GLY A 195 16.84 -18.94 -13.41
CA GLY A 195 16.94 -17.84 -14.35
C GLY A 195 15.65 -17.07 -14.44
N GLY A 196 14.53 -17.78 -14.66
CA GLY A 196 13.21 -17.16 -14.71
C GLY A 196 12.90 -16.28 -13.50
N ILE A 197 13.37 -16.62 -12.29
CA ILE A 197 13.16 -15.80 -11.08
C ILE A 197 14.09 -14.59 -11.05
N LEU A 198 15.38 -14.82 -11.35
CA LEU A 198 16.41 -13.79 -11.30
C LEU A 198 16.11 -12.66 -12.29
N VAL A 199 15.59 -12.99 -13.46
CA VAL A 199 15.20 -12.03 -14.51
C VAL A 199 14.14 -11.02 -14.01
N PHE A 200 13.29 -11.39 -13.04
CA PHE A 200 12.30 -10.47 -12.45
C PHE A 200 12.87 -9.54 -11.37
N VAL A 201 14.04 -9.84 -10.81
CA VAL A 201 14.60 -9.07 -9.69
C VAL A 201 14.81 -7.59 -10.03
N PRO A 202 15.39 -7.21 -11.18
CA PRO A 202 15.58 -5.80 -11.54
C PRO A 202 14.26 -5.01 -11.60
N VAL A 203 13.21 -5.63 -12.15
CA VAL A 203 11.86 -5.03 -12.22
C VAL A 203 11.33 -4.75 -10.81
N LEU A 204 11.44 -5.73 -9.91
CA LEU A 204 10.99 -5.58 -8.52
C LEU A 204 11.80 -4.53 -7.75
N VAL A 205 13.11 -4.47 -7.96
CA VAL A 205 14.00 -3.46 -7.36
C VAL A 205 13.55 -2.06 -7.76
N SER A 206 13.37 -1.82 -9.06
CA SER A 206 12.99 -0.50 -9.58
C SER A 206 11.61 -0.06 -9.10
N LEU A 207 10.65 -0.99 -9.10
CA LEU A 207 9.29 -0.77 -8.61
C LEU A 207 9.27 -0.44 -7.11
N TYR A 208 9.92 -1.25 -6.27
CA TYR A 208 9.94 -1.01 -4.83
C TYR A 208 10.72 0.23 -4.46
N PHE A 209 11.74 0.60 -5.23
CA PHE A 209 12.40 1.89 -5.11
C PHE A 209 11.41 3.04 -5.33
N ALA A 210 10.66 3.03 -6.44
CA ALA A 210 9.69 4.06 -6.76
C ALA A 210 8.57 4.16 -5.71
N LEU A 211 8.04 3.01 -5.26
CA LEU A 211 7.04 2.96 -4.19
C LEU A 211 7.59 3.45 -2.84
N ALA A 212 8.83 3.10 -2.49
CA ALA A 212 9.47 3.54 -1.24
C ALA A 212 9.72 5.06 -1.22
N VAL A 213 10.03 5.67 -2.37
CA VAL A 213 10.12 7.13 -2.51
C VAL A 213 8.75 7.78 -2.24
N LEU A 214 7.68 7.24 -2.84
CA LEU A 214 6.33 7.76 -2.63
C LEU A 214 5.82 7.56 -1.21
N GLU A 215 6.09 6.41 -0.60
CA GLU A 215 5.76 6.11 0.78
C GLU A 215 6.52 7.03 1.75
N GLY A 216 7.85 7.14 1.57
CA GLY A 216 8.69 7.98 2.42
C GLY A 216 8.46 9.48 2.26
N SER A 217 7.92 9.92 1.12
CA SER A 217 7.51 11.33 0.91
C SER A 217 6.24 11.73 1.67
N GLY A 218 5.42 10.76 2.10
CA GLY A 218 4.10 11.03 2.68
C GLY A 218 2.99 11.23 1.63
N TYR A 219 3.29 11.04 0.34
CA TYR A 219 2.32 11.15 -0.76
C TYR A 219 1.23 10.07 -0.68
N MET A 220 1.57 8.86 -0.22
CA MET A 220 0.62 7.73 -0.10
C MET A 220 -0.66 8.08 0.69
N ALA A 221 -0.54 8.88 1.76
CA ALA A 221 -1.69 9.35 2.53
C ALA A 221 -2.61 10.28 1.72
N ARG A 222 -2.05 11.16 0.86
CA ARG A 222 -2.82 12.03 -0.04
C ARG A 222 -3.48 11.24 -1.15
N ALA A 223 -2.77 10.27 -1.73
CA ALA A 223 -3.31 9.38 -2.74
C ALA A 223 -4.56 8.64 -2.21
N ALA A 224 -4.49 8.13 -0.98
CA ALA A 224 -5.65 7.50 -0.32
C ALA A 224 -6.82 8.48 -0.15
N LEU A 225 -6.58 9.73 0.27
CA LEU A 225 -7.61 10.76 0.39
C LEU A 225 -8.27 11.10 -0.97
N VAL A 226 -7.47 11.22 -2.03
CA VAL A 226 -7.96 11.48 -3.39
C VAL A 226 -8.81 10.31 -3.91
N MET A 227 -8.35 9.08 -3.64
CA MET A 227 -9.00 7.86 -4.10
C MET A 227 -10.19 7.43 -3.23
N ASP A 228 -10.35 8.01 -2.03
CA ASP A 228 -11.45 7.68 -1.11
C ASP A 228 -12.80 7.72 -1.83
N ARG A 229 -13.12 8.81 -2.55
CA ARG A 229 -14.40 8.92 -3.28
C ARG A 229 -14.64 7.80 -4.29
N VAL A 230 -13.59 7.28 -4.93
CA VAL A 230 -13.69 6.18 -5.89
C VAL A 230 -13.91 4.87 -5.14
N MET A 231 -13.17 4.67 -4.05
CA MET A 231 -13.28 3.49 -3.19
C MET A 231 -14.65 3.40 -2.50
N THR A 232 -15.18 4.50 -1.96
CA THR A 232 -16.49 4.52 -1.29
C THR A 232 -17.62 4.11 -2.24
N LYS A 233 -17.53 4.47 -3.53
CA LYS A 233 -18.48 4.03 -4.56
C LYS A 233 -18.47 2.52 -4.73
N ILE A 234 -17.29 1.91 -4.76
CA ILE A 234 -17.10 0.45 -4.84
C ILE A 234 -17.48 -0.23 -3.51
N GLY A 235 -17.57 0.55 -2.41
CA GLY A 235 -17.93 0.06 -1.08
C GLY A 235 -16.74 -0.25 -0.18
N LEU A 236 -15.56 0.25 -0.56
CA LEU A 236 -14.31 0.12 0.18
C LEU A 236 -13.97 1.43 0.88
N HIS A 237 -13.23 1.32 1.99
CA HIS A 237 -12.58 2.46 2.63
C HIS A 237 -11.41 3.00 1.80
N GLY A 238 -11.14 4.32 1.80
CA GLY A 238 -10.02 4.92 1.06
C GLY A 238 -8.64 4.33 1.38
N LYS A 239 -8.41 3.82 2.60
CA LYS A 239 -7.18 3.11 2.96
C LYS A 239 -6.97 1.81 2.15
N SER A 240 -8.05 1.19 1.66
CA SER A 240 -8.01 -0.02 0.82
C SER A 240 -7.33 0.22 -0.52
N PHE A 241 -7.25 1.48 -0.96
CA PHE A 241 -6.53 1.86 -2.16
C PHE A 241 -5.03 1.52 -2.09
N LEU A 242 -4.42 1.65 -0.91
CA LEU A 242 -2.97 1.44 -0.75
C LEU A 242 -2.58 -0.01 -1.06
N PRO A 243 -3.22 -1.04 -0.48
CA PRO A 243 -3.01 -2.43 -0.89
C PRO A 243 -3.29 -2.68 -2.38
N LEU A 244 -4.35 -2.11 -2.95
CA LEU A 244 -4.68 -2.31 -4.37
C LEU A 244 -3.62 -1.71 -5.30
N MET A 245 -3.10 -0.53 -4.98
CA MET A 245 -2.01 0.10 -5.71
C MET A 245 -0.74 -0.76 -5.64
N VAL A 246 -0.36 -1.22 -4.45
CA VAL A 246 0.76 -2.15 -4.26
C VAL A 246 0.53 -3.45 -5.05
N GLY A 247 -0.73 -3.85 -5.27
CA GLY A 247 -1.12 -5.02 -6.05
C GLY A 247 -0.71 -4.98 -7.52
N PHE A 248 -0.70 -3.78 -8.14
CA PHE A 248 -0.10 -3.57 -9.47
C PHE A 248 1.42 -3.77 -9.49
N GLY A 249 2.05 -3.75 -8.31
CA GLY A 249 3.43 -4.11 -8.15
C GLY A 249 3.63 -5.60 -7.92
N CYS A 250 3.08 -6.08 -6.81
CA CYS A 250 3.12 -7.50 -6.44
C CYS A 250 1.92 -7.86 -5.56
N SER A 251 1.25 -8.97 -5.88
CA SER A 251 0.03 -9.38 -5.18
C SER A 251 0.29 -9.88 -3.75
N VAL A 252 1.44 -10.50 -3.47
CA VAL A 252 1.77 -11.04 -2.13
C VAL A 252 1.88 -9.93 -1.06
N PRO A 253 2.76 -8.92 -1.19
CA PRO A 253 2.84 -7.83 -0.22
C PRO A 253 1.58 -6.98 -0.20
N ALA A 254 0.86 -6.88 -1.30
CA ALA A 254 -0.44 -6.21 -1.36
C ALA A 254 -1.49 -6.92 -0.50
N ILE A 255 -1.61 -8.25 -0.60
CA ILE A 255 -2.49 -9.03 0.26
C ILE A 255 -2.05 -8.90 1.72
N TYR A 256 -0.75 -8.95 2.02
CA TYR A 256 -0.27 -8.74 3.40
C TYR A 256 -0.59 -7.33 3.93
N ALA A 257 -0.47 -6.30 3.08
CA ALA A 257 -0.79 -4.92 3.43
C ALA A 257 -2.26 -4.70 3.79
N THR A 258 -3.18 -5.57 3.34
CA THR A 258 -4.60 -5.52 3.77
C THR A 258 -4.78 -5.67 5.27
N ARG A 259 -3.79 -6.24 6.01
CA ARG A 259 -3.80 -6.30 7.48
C ARG A 259 -3.78 -4.91 8.14
N THR A 260 -3.40 -3.87 7.41
CA THR A 260 -3.40 -2.48 7.92
C THR A 260 -4.79 -1.83 7.87
N LEU A 261 -5.78 -2.50 7.28
CA LEU A 261 -7.17 -2.02 7.22
C LEU A 261 -7.87 -2.30 8.54
N ASP A 262 -8.55 -1.28 9.07
CA ASP A 262 -9.17 -1.31 10.39
C ASP A 262 -10.37 -2.27 10.46
N ASN A 263 -11.08 -2.45 9.34
CA ASN A 263 -12.25 -3.32 9.24
C ASN A 263 -11.95 -4.64 8.53
N ASP A 264 -12.48 -5.74 9.05
CA ASP A 264 -12.30 -7.08 8.46
C ASP A 264 -12.95 -7.19 7.07
N LYS A 265 -14.10 -6.55 6.85
CA LYS A 265 -14.75 -6.51 5.53
C LYS A 265 -13.88 -5.84 4.48
N ASP A 266 -13.31 -4.67 4.80
CA ASP A 266 -12.40 -3.97 3.89
C ASP A 266 -11.18 -4.82 3.62
N ARG A 267 -10.65 -5.52 4.63
CA ARG A 267 -9.52 -6.45 4.49
C ARG A 267 -9.82 -7.61 3.54
N ILE A 268 -10.93 -8.31 3.74
CA ILE A 268 -11.33 -9.46 2.90
C ILE A 268 -11.64 -8.99 1.48
N LEU A 269 -12.45 -7.94 1.33
CA LEU A 269 -12.84 -7.43 0.02
C LEU A 269 -11.62 -6.95 -0.76
N THR A 270 -10.73 -6.18 -0.13
CA THR A 270 -9.49 -5.73 -0.75
C THR A 270 -8.62 -6.92 -1.15
N GLY A 271 -8.44 -7.91 -0.26
CA GLY A 271 -7.66 -9.11 -0.54
C GLY A 271 -8.19 -9.91 -1.74
N LEU A 272 -9.51 -9.99 -1.93
CA LEU A 272 -10.14 -10.63 -3.08
C LEU A 272 -9.98 -9.83 -4.39
N LEU A 273 -9.78 -8.52 -4.29
CA LEU A 273 -9.62 -7.63 -5.45
C LEU A 273 -8.17 -7.48 -5.90
N VAL A 274 -7.18 -7.63 -5.00
CA VAL A 274 -5.75 -7.56 -5.34
C VAL A 274 -5.36 -8.44 -6.54
N PRO A 275 -5.82 -9.70 -6.68
CA PRO A 275 -5.42 -10.57 -7.80
C PRO A 275 -5.80 -10.03 -9.19
N PHE A 276 -6.81 -9.15 -9.28
CA PHE A 276 -7.27 -8.52 -10.50
C PHE A 276 -6.45 -7.27 -10.87
N MET A 277 -5.58 -6.80 -9.96
CA MET A 277 -4.58 -5.78 -10.26
C MET A 277 -3.40 -6.48 -10.93
N SER A 278 -3.33 -6.36 -12.26
CA SER A 278 -2.26 -6.99 -13.04
C SER A 278 -0.92 -6.37 -12.68
N CYS A 279 -0.01 -7.20 -12.18
CA CYS A 279 1.32 -6.75 -11.78
C CYS A 279 2.27 -6.60 -12.98
N GLY A 280 3.35 -5.83 -12.82
CA GLY A 280 4.41 -5.71 -13.83
C GLY A 280 5.02 -7.05 -14.25
N ALA A 281 5.07 -8.04 -13.35
CA ALA A 281 5.56 -9.39 -13.68
C ALA A 281 4.62 -10.20 -14.60
N ARG A 282 3.36 -9.77 -14.78
CA ARG A 282 2.46 -10.34 -15.81
C ARG A 282 2.66 -9.70 -17.18
N LEU A 283 3.34 -8.55 -17.23
CA LEU A 283 3.56 -7.83 -18.48
C LEU A 283 4.31 -8.68 -19.51
N PRO A 284 5.40 -9.41 -19.18
CA PRO A 284 6.09 -10.26 -20.16
C PRO A 284 5.19 -11.34 -20.75
N VAL A 285 4.33 -11.97 -19.93
CA VAL A 285 3.31 -12.90 -20.42
C VAL A 285 2.39 -12.19 -21.42
N TYR A 286 1.85 -11.03 -21.05
CA TYR A 286 0.94 -10.29 -21.92
C TYR A 286 1.61 -9.83 -23.21
N VAL A 287 2.87 -9.38 -23.14
CA VAL A 287 3.68 -8.98 -24.30
C VAL A 287 3.91 -10.17 -25.22
N LEU A 288 4.33 -11.33 -24.69
CA LEU A 288 4.53 -12.54 -25.47
C LEU A 288 3.24 -12.95 -26.22
N PHE A 289 2.12 -13.05 -25.51
CA PHE A 289 0.83 -13.40 -26.13
C PHE A 289 0.36 -12.33 -27.12
N ALA A 290 0.52 -11.04 -26.79
CA ALA A 290 0.11 -9.95 -27.66
C ALA A 290 0.97 -9.90 -28.94
N ALA A 291 2.28 -10.12 -28.83
CA ALA A 291 3.20 -10.15 -29.97
C ALA A 291 2.94 -11.36 -30.89
N ILE A 292 2.68 -12.55 -30.33
CA ILE A 292 2.42 -13.76 -31.12
C ILE A 292 1.06 -13.67 -31.84
N PHE A 293 -0.01 -13.32 -31.12
CA PHE A 293 -1.37 -13.42 -31.65
C PHE A 293 -1.86 -12.13 -32.32
N PHE A 294 -1.31 -10.97 -31.94
CA PHE A 294 -1.77 -9.66 -32.37
C PHE A 294 -0.63 -8.65 -32.56
N PRO A 295 0.38 -8.97 -33.39
CA PRO A 295 1.60 -8.18 -33.51
C PRO A 295 1.35 -6.70 -33.82
N GLU A 296 0.38 -6.39 -34.69
CA GLU A 296 0.04 -5.01 -35.07
C GLU A 296 -0.66 -4.18 -33.98
N TYR A 297 -1.28 -4.84 -32.98
CA TYR A 297 -2.10 -4.18 -31.96
C TYR A 297 -1.67 -4.57 -30.54
N ALA A 298 -0.43 -5.03 -30.35
CA ALA A 298 0.01 -5.61 -29.10
C ALA A 298 -0.15 -4.65 -27.92
N GLY A 299 0.31 -3.40 -28.08
CA GLY A 299 0.14 -2.35 -27.06
C GLY A 299 -1.32 -2.05 -26.69
N LEU A 300 -2.23 -2.02 -27.67
CA LEU A 300 -3.66 -1.76 -27.43
C LEU A 300 -4.33 -2.93 -26.69
N ILE A 301 -3.93 -4.16 -26.98
CA ILE A 301 -4.45 -5.36 -26.32
C ILE A 301 -3.94 -5.44 -24.89
N ILE A 302 -2.65 -5.19 -24.66
CA ILE A 302 -2.08 -5.11 -23.32
C ILE A 302 -2.85 -4.05 -22.52
N PHE A 303 -3.01 -2.84 -23.06
CA PHE A 303 -3.82 -1.80 -22.42
C PHE A 303 -5.25 -2.26 -22.10
N GLY A 304 -5.90 -2.93 -23.05
CA GLY A 304 -7.23 -3.51 -22.88
C GLY A 304 -7.30 -4.54 -21.74
N ILE A 305 -6.30 -5.42 -21.62
CA ILE A 305 -6.22 -6.43 -20.55
C ILE A 305 -6.08 -5.76 -19.18
N TYR A 306 -5.21 -4.75 -19.04
CA TYR A 306 -5.06 -4.00 -17.79
C TYR A 306 -6.36 -3.27 -17.42
N LEU A 307 -7.01 -2.61 -18.38
CA LEU A 307 -8.29 -1.93 -18.15
C LEU A 307 -9.38 -2.93 -17.76
N LEU A 308 -9.43 -4.09 -18.42
CA LEU A 308 -10.38 -5.15 -18.10
C LEU A 308 -10.15 -5.71 -16.69
N GLY A 309 -8.90 -5.83 -16.23
CA GLY A 309 -8.58 -6.18 -14.85
C GLY A 309 -9.17 -5.20 -13.84
N ILE A 310 -8.98 -3.90 -14.06
CA ILE A 310 -9.53 -2.83 -13.20
C ILE A 310 -11.06 -2.87 -13.19
N VAL A 311 -11.68 -2.95 -14.37
CA VAL A 311 -13.14 -3.00 -14.50
C VAL A 311 -13.72 -4.25 -13.82
N THR A 312 -13.05 -5.40 -13.97
CA THR A 312 -13.45 -6.65 -13.32
C THR A 312 -13.34 -6.53 -11.80
N ALA A 313 -12.25 -5.96 -11.29
CA ALA A 313 -12.08 -5.69 -9.86
C ALA A 313 -13.19 -4.78 -9.31
N MET A 314 -13.50 -3.68 -10.01
CA MET A 314 -14.57 -2.77 -9.62
C MET A 314 -15.94 -3.46 -9.63
N THR A 315 -16.22 -4.26 -10.67
CA THR A 315 -17.49 -4.98 -10.82
C THR A 315 -17.67 -6.04 -9.75
N LEU A 316 -16.63 -6.85 -9.51
CA LEU A 316 -16.63 -7.86 -8.45
C LEU A 316 -16.79 -7.20 -7.08
N GLY A 317 -16.10 -6.08 -6.83
CA GLY A 317 -16.25 -5.31 -5.59
C GLY A 317 -17.69 -4.86 -5.35
N LEU A 318 -18.36 -4.34 -6.38
CA LEU A 318 -19.77 -3.95 -6.31
C LEU A 318 -20.72 -5.14 -6.11
N ILE A 319 -20.45 -6.28 -6.75
CA ILE A 319 -21.23 -7.51 -6.57
C ILE A 319 -21.10 -7.99 -5.13
N LEU A 320 -19.88 -8.18 -4.63
CA LEU A 320 -19.60 -8.67 -3.28
C LEU A 320 -20.15 -7.73 -2.19
N LYS A 321 -20.09 -6.41 -2.41
CA LYS A 321 -20.73 -5.41 -1.56
C LYS A 321 -22.24 -5.65 -1.45
N ARG A 322 -22.92 -5.91 -2.57
CA ARG A 322 -24.38 -6.08 -2.62
C ARG A 322 -24.86 -7.45 -2.15
N THR A 323 -24.03 -8.48 -2.26
CA THR A 323 -24.38 -9.86 -1.90
C THR A 323 -23.94 -10.22 -0.49
N LEU A 324 -22.63 -10.20 -0.19
CA LEU A 324 -22.06 -10.74 1.05
C LEU A 324 -22.00 -9.70 2.19
N PHE A 325 -21.85 -8.41 1.88
CA PHE A 325 -21.52 -7.39 2.88
C PHE A 325 -22.57 -6.28 3.03
N LYS A 326 -23.86 -6.65 2.92
CA LYS A 326 -25.02 -5.74 2.75
C LYS A 326 -25.37 -4.88 3.98
N THR A 327 -24.91 -5.25 5.18
CA THR A 327 -25.40 -4.69 6.46
C THR A 327 -24.35 -3.89 7.24
N GLU A 328 -23.09 -3.86 6.79
CA GLU A 328 -22.04 -3.14 7.53
C GLU A 328 -21.94 -1.67 7.12
N GLU A 329 -22.02 -0.78 8.11
CA GLU A 329 -21.87 0.67 7.97
C GLU A 329 -20.49 1.02 7.38
N GLN A 330 -20.46 2.02 6.50
CA GLN A 330 -19.22 2.50 5.92
C GLN A 330 -18.46 3.31 6.98
N SER A 331 -17.26 2.87 7.34
CA SER A 331 -16.40 3.65 8.23
C SER A 331 -16.04 4.98 7.57
N ALA A 332 -16.23 6.09 8.29
CA ALA A 332 -15.84 7.40 7.82
C ALA A 332 -14.31 7.52 7.83
N LEU A 333 -13.70 7.87 6.69
CA LEU A 333 -12.27 8.10 6.61
C LEU A 333 -11.89 9.36 7.41
N VAL A 334 -11.40 9.16 8.63
CA VAL A 334 -10.68 10.19 9.39
C VAL A 334 -9.20 9.84 9.33
N MET A 335 -8.42 10.68 8.66
CA MET A 335 -6.97 10.50 8.55
C MET A 335 -6.29 11.85 8.78
N GLU A 336 -5.42 11.91 9.78
CA GLU A 336 -4.49 13.03 9.90
C GLU A 336 -3.45 12.94 8.79
N LEU A 337 -3.36 13.98 7.95
CA LEU A 337 -2.38 14.02 6.87
C LEU A 337 -0.99 14.26 7.48
N PRO A 338 -0.03 13.32 7.34
CA PRO A 338 1.32 13.52 7.87
C PRO A 338 2.02 14.65 7.10
N PRO A 339 2.99 15.39 7.66
CA PRO A 339 3.73 16.40 6.88
C PRO A 339 4.57 15.75 5.78
N TYR A 340 4.81 16.46 4.66
CA TYR A 340 5.79 16.03 3.67
C TYR A 340 7.17 15.90 4.31
N ARG A 341 7.86 14.78 4.02
CA ARG A 341 9.22 14.53 4.49
C ARG A 341 10.07 14.10 3.31
N MET A 342 11.34 14.49 3.29
CA MET A 342 12.26 13.94 2.29
C MET A 342 12.63 12.52 2.69
N PRO A 343 12.41 11.51 1.83
CA PRO A 343 12.79 10.14 2.14
C PRO A 343 14.32 10.03 2.23
N THR A 344 14.83 9.32 3.24
CA THR A 344 16.27 9.09 3.37
C THR A 344 16.69 7.88 2.53
N LEU A 345 17.81 7.99 1.81
CA LEU A 345 18.33 6.89 0.97
C LEU A 345 18.51 5.58 1.76
N LYS A 346 18.94 5.69 3.02
CA LYS A 346 19.08 4.53 3.92
C LYS A 346 17.75 3.80 4.14
N ASN A 347 16.66 4.56 4.32
CA ASN A 347 15.34 3.96 4.55
C ASN A 347 14.79 3.33 3.28
N ILE A 348 14.97 4.00 2.13
CA ILE A 348 14.61 3.45 0.82
C ILE A 348 15.33 2.12 0.59
N TRP A 349 16.66 2.09 0.75
CA TRP A 349 17.47 0.88 0.57
C TRP A 349 17.05 -0.25 1.51
N TYR A 350 16.84 0.06 2.80
CA TYR A 350 16.42 -0.93 3.79
C TYR A 350 15.07 -1.59 3.42
N HIS A 351 14.06 -0.78 3.09
CA HIS A 351 12.74 -1.29 2.71
C HIS A 351 12.77 -2.07 1.41
N MET A 352 13.52 -1.58 0.41
CA MET A 352 13.70 -2.25 -0.87
C MET A 352 14.35 -3.62 -0.68
N TRP A 353 15.48 -3.68 0.03
CA TRP A 353 16.19 -4.92 0.31
C TRP A 353 15.34 -5.92 1.09
N GLN A 354 14.61 -5.47 2.11
CA GLN A 354 13.74 -6.35 2.90
C GLN A 354 12.61 -6.97 2.05
N ARG A 355 12.00 -6.20 1.16
CA ARG A 355 10.92 -6.67 0.28
C ARG A 355 11.44 -7.64 -0.78
N ILE A 356 12.58 -7.33 -1.41
CA ILE A 356 13.22 -8.21 -2.40
C ILE A 356 13.64 -9.52 -1.74
N LYS A 357 14.30 -9.45 -0.58
CA LYS A 357 14.74 -10.64 0.15
C LYS A 357 13.56 -11.55 0.50
N SER A 358 12.47 -11.01 1.04
CA SER A 358 11.27 -11.79 1.35
C SER A 358 10.70 -12.44 0.10
N PHE A 359 10.61 -11.71 -1.02
CA PHE A 359 10.15 -12.27 -2.29
C PHE A 359 11.05 -13.43 -2.76
N LEU A 360 12.38 -13.23 -2.72
CA LEU A 360 13.33 -14.25 -3.14
C LEU A 360 13.23 -15.49 -2.25
N GLU A 361 13.17 -15.35 -0.93
CA GLU A 361 13.07 -16.46 0.04
C GLU A 361 11.77 -17.26 -0.10
N ASP A 362 10.65 -16.61 -0.47
CA ASP A 362 9.36 -17.28 -0.62
C ASP A 362 9.18 -17.90 -2.02
N ALA A 363 9.63 -17.21 -3.07
CA ALA A 363 9.39 -17.62 -4.46
C ALA A 363 10.37 -18.71 -4.95
N TRP A 364 11.64 -18.66 -4.54
CA TRP A 364 12.68 -19.55 -5.10
C TRP A 364 12.38 -21.03 -4.87
N THR A 365 11.93 -21.39 -3.66
CA THR A 365 11.68 -22.80 -3.31
C THR A 365 10.53 -23.36 -4.13
N ILE A 366 9.45 -22.58 -4.29
CA ILE A 366 8.24 -22.98 -4.98
C ILE A 366 8.48 -23.09 -6.49
N ILE A 367 9.15 -22.09 -7.08
CA ILE A 367 9.39 -22.05 -8.52
C ILE A 367 10.39 -23.14 -8.92
N MET A 368 11.49 -23.31 -8.18
CA MET A 368 12.45 -24.39 -8.44
C MET A 368 11.82 -25.78 -8.29
N ALA A 369 11.00 -26.01 -7.25
CA ALA A 369 10.30 -27.28 -7.11
C ALA A 369 9.34 -27.52 -8.29
N THR A 370 8.66 -26.48 -8.76
CA THR A 370 7.71 -26.60 -9.88
C THR A 370 8.44 -26.81 -11.20
N SER A 371 9.53 -26.09 -11.49
CA SER A 371 10.33 -26.27 -12.70
C SER A 371 10.92 -27.69 -12.78
N LEU A 372 11.42 -28.22 -11.66
CA LEU A 372 11.91 -29.59 -11.58
C LEU A 372 10.79 -30.62 -11.84
N VAL A 373 9.59 -30.40 -11.32
CA VAL A 373 8.44 -31.29 -11.56
C VAL A 373 7.97 -31.20 -13.01
N VAL A 374 7.87 -29.99 -13.59
CA VAL A 374 7.48 -29.79 -14.98
C VAL A 374 8.50 -30.43 -15.91
N TRP A 375 9.80 -30.18 -15.68
CA TRP A 375 10.89 -30.82 -16.41
C TRP A 375 10.81 -32.34 -16.30
N LEU A 376 10.62 -32.90 -15.10
CA LEU A 376 10.52 -34.35 -14.91
C LEU A 376 9.35 -34.95 -15.69
N LEU A 377 8.19 -34.28 -15.69
CA LEU A 377 7.03 -34.71 -16.45
C LEU A 377 7.26 -34.57 -17.97
N ALA A 378 7.99 -33.54 -18.41
CA ALA A 378 8.37 -33.36 -19.80
C ALA A 378 9.38 -34.43 -20.26
N ALA A 379 10.28 -34.87 -19.37
CA ALA A 379 11.31 -35.86 -19.65
C ALA A 379 10.80 -37.32 -19.70
N ILE A 380 9.62 -37.62 -19.15
CA ILE A 380 9.05 -38.98 -19.16
C ILE A 380 8.24 -39.20 -20.45
N PRO A 381 8.64 -40.12 -21.33
CA PRO A 381 7.85 -40.47 -22.52
C PRO A 381 6.62 -41.28 -22.11
N MET A 382 5.43 -40.83 -22.51
CA MET A 382 4.15 -41.54 -22.32
C MET A 382 3.45 -41.87 -23.66
N GLY A 383 4.08 -41.54 -24.78
CA GLY A 383 3.75 -41.98 -26.14
C GLY A 383 5.05 -42.25 -26.94
N GLY A 384 4.96 -43.04 -28.02
CA GLY A 384 6.07 -43.25 -28.96
C GLY A 384 7.24 -44.14 -28.47
N ASN A 385 8.35 -44.10 -29.23
CA ASN A 385 9.60 -44.82 -28.97
C ASN A 385 10.65 -43.95 -28.22
N GLY A 386 10.22 -42.83 -27.64
CA GLY A 386 11.10 -41.87 -26.95
C GLY A 386 11.85 -42.49 -25.77
N ARG A 387 13.06 -41.98 -25.49
CA ARG A 387 13.84 -42.36 -24.29
C ARG A 387 13.64 -41.29 -23.23
N PHE A 388 13.92 -41.64 -21.97
CA PHE A 388 13.86 -40.65 -20.88
C PHE A 388 14.77 -39.46 -21.19
N ALA A 389 14.22 -38.25 -21.08
CA ALA A 389 14.84 -36.96 -21.44
C ALA A 389 15.22 -36.76 -22.92
N ASP A 390 14.73 -37.64 -23.81
CA ASP A 390 14.89 -37.54 -25.27
C ASP A 390 13.55 -37.95 -25.91
N THR A 391 12.54 -37.11 -25.66
CA THR A 391 11.17 -37.27 -26.13
C THR A 391 10.63 -35.93 -26.59
N THR A 392 9.79 -35.93 -27.60
CA THR A 392 9.06 -34.73 -27.99
C THR A 392 8.02 -34.40 -26.89
N ILE A 393 7.84 -33.10 -26.62
CA ILE A 393 7.06 -32.63 -25.46
C ILE A 393 5.58 -33.04 -25.58
N ASP A 394 5.05 -33.15 -26.79
CA ASP A 394 3.70 -33.61 -27.10
C ASP A 394 3.44 -35.09 -26.71
N GLU A 395 4.48 -35.93 -26.69
CA GLU A 395 4.42 -37.33 -26.26
C GLU A 395 4.82 -37.54 -24.79
N SER A 396 5.06 -36.46 -24.05
CA SER A 396 5.51 -36.52 -22.66
C SER A 396 4.39 -36.82 -21.65
N ALA A 397 4.77 -37.21 -20.43
CA ALA A 397 3.86 -37.32 -19.31
C ALA A 397 3.23 -35.96 -18.97
N PHE A 398 3.94 -34.85 -19.18
CA PHE A 398 3.41 -33.50 -19.01
C PHE A 398 2.22 -33.25 -19.96
N ALA A 399 2.36 -33.57 -21.25
CA ALA A 399 1.26 -33.43 -22.21
C ALA A 399 0.07 -34.34 -21.87
N THR A 400 0.34 -35.57 -21.42
CA THR A 400 -0.72 -36.51 -21.01
C THR A 400 -1.51 -36.01 -19.80
N VAL A 401 -0.81 -35.58 -18.74
CA VAL A 401 -1.44 -35.07 -17.51
C VAL A 401 -2.19 -33.75 -17.78
N SER A 402 -1.60 -32.85 -18.55
CA SER A 402 -2.24 -31.60 -18.96
C SER A 402 -3.45 -31.86 -19.87
N GLY A 403 -3.39 -32.90 -20.70
CA GLY A 403 -4.50 -33.41 -21.50
C GLY A 403 -5.69 -33.90 -20.67
N TRP A 404 -5.47 -34.43 -19.45
CA TRP A 404 -6.57 -34.81 -18.55
C TRP A 404 -7.33 -33.61 -18.00
N ILE A 405 -6.66 -32.47 -17.84
CA ILE A 405 -7.26 -31.23 -17.34
C ILE A 405 -7.92 -30.43 -18.48
N SER A 406 -7.46 -30.63 -19.71
CA SER A 406 -7.92 -29.91 -20.91
C SER A 406 -9.45 -29.90 -21.12
N PRO A 407 -10.21 -31.00 -20.91
CA PRO A 407 -11.67 -30.99 -21.04
C PRO A 407 -12.36 -30.00 -20.08
N ALA A 408 -11.83 -29.81 -18.87
CA ALA A 408 -12.37 -28.85 -17.91
C ALA A 408 -12.11 -27.40 -18.34
N MET A 409 -11.05 -27.17 -19.11
CA MET A 409 -10.63 -25.86 -19.60
C MET A 409 -11.16 -25.52 -20.99
N GLN A 410 -11.71 -26.50 -21.72
CA GLN A 410 -12.32 -26.33 -23.03
C GLN A 410 -13.43 -25.25 -23.08
N PRO A 411 -14.33 -25.10 -22.08
CA PRO A 411 -15.34 -24.03 -22.06
C PRO A 411 -14.74 -22.61 -21.98
N LEU A 412 -13.51 -22.49 -21.49
CA LEU A 412 -12.78 -21.23 -21.38
C LEU A 412 -11.92 -20.92 -22.61
N GLY A 413 -11.86 -21.84 -23.59
CA GLY A 413 -11.04 -21.70 -24.81
C GLY A 413 -9.64 -22.31 -24.71
N PHE A 414 -9.26 -22.93 -23.58
CA PHE A 414 -7.94 -23.51 -23.36
C PHE A 414 -7.97 -25.05 -23.46
N GLY A 415 -8.62 -25.58 -24.50
CA GLY A 415 -8.83 -27.02 -24.67
C GLY A 415 -7.60 -27.83 -25.12
N ASN A 416 -6.47 -27.16 -25.37
CA ASN A 416 -5.23 -27.82 -25.77
C ASN A 416 -4.34 -28.10 -24.54
N TRP A 417 -3.56 -29.17 -24.60
CA TRP A 417 -2.72 -29.62 -23.47
C TRP A 417 -1.62 -28.62 -23.11
N ASP A 418 -1.06 -27.90 -24.09
CA ASP A 418 -0.03 -26.87 -23.90
C ASP A 418 -0.58 -25.70 -23.07
N SER A 419 -1.70 -25.13 -23.52
CA SER A 419 -2.38 -24.01 -22.85
C SER A 419 -2.93 -24.38 -21.49
N SER A 420 -3.54 -25.57 -21.35
CA SER A 420 -4.04 -26.09 -20.08
C SER A 420 -2.91 -26.39 -19.10
N GLY A 421 -1.82 -26.99 -19.57
CA GLY A 421 -0.65 -27.32 -18.77
C GLY A 421 -0.01 -26.07 -18.18
N ALA A 422 0.24 -25.06 -19.01
CA ALA A 422 0.79 -23.78 -18.56
C ALA A 422 -0.14 -23.02 -17.59
N LEU A 423 -1.46 -23.09 -17.79
CA LEU A 423 -2.41 -22.49 -16.84
C LEU A 423 -2.40 -23.17 -15.47
N VAL A 424 -2.27 -24.50 -15.45
CA VAL A 424 -2.23 -25.30 -14.21
C VAL A 424 -0.95 -25.02 -13.43
N THR A 425 0.21 -24.97 -14.09
CA THR A 425 1.46 -24.60 -13.43
C THR A 425 1.41 -23.16 -12.90
N GLY A 426 0.69 -22.27 -13.59
CA GLY A 426 0.36 -20.92 -13.16
C GLY A 426 -0.52 -20.79 -11.91
N PHE A 427 -1.10 -21.87 -11.40
CA PHE A 427 -1.78 -21.88 -10.10
C PHE A 427 -0.79 -21.79 -8.95
N VAL A 428 0.38 -22.43 -9.10
CA VAL A 428 1.43 -22.48 -8.07
C VAL A 428 2.11 -21.12 -7.93
N ALA A 429 2.54 -20.54 -9.04
CA ALA A 429 3.04 -19.16 -9.13
C ALA A 429 2.77 -18.64 -10.54
N LYS A 430 2.44 -17.34 -10.66
CA LYS A 430 2.01 -16.78 -11.97
C LYS A 430 3.18 -16.68 -12.96
N GLU A 431 4.39 -16.55 -12.43
CA GLU A 431 5.66 -16.47 -13.12
C GLU A 431 6.03 -17.81 -13.77
N VAL A 432 5.57 -18.93 -13.19
CA VAL A 432 5.82 -20.27 -13.71
C VAL A 432 5.15 -20.49 -15.07
N VAL A 433 4.10 -19.73 -15.40
CA VAL A 433 3.46 -19.81 -16.73
C VAL A 433 4.47 -19.50 -17.84
N VAL A 434 5.32 -18.48 -17.66
CA VAL A 434 6.34 -18.11 -18.65
C VAL A 434 7.36 -19.22 -18.78
N ALA A 435 7.92 -19.68 -17.66
CA ALA A 435 8.91 -20.76 -17.65
C ALA A 435 8.36 -22.06 -18.24
N THR A 436 7.08 -22.38 -17.98
CA THR A 436 6.43 -23.57 -18.56
C THR A 436 6.24 -23.39 -20.06
N MET A 437 5.86 -22.20 -20.53
CA MET A 437 5.70 -21.93 -21.96
C MET A 437 7.04 -21.88 -22.70
N SER A 438 8.10 -21.30 -22.11
CA SER A 438 9.44 -21.31 -22.72
C SER A 438 9.95 -22.74 -22.89
N GLN A 439 9.75 -23.57 -21.87
CA GLN A 439 10.09 -24.99 -21.91
C GLN A 439 9.25 -25.80 -22.91
N ILE A 440 7.94 -25.51 -23.04
CA ILE A 440 7.05 -26.21 -24.00
C ILE A 440 7.37 -25.84 -25.45
N TYR A 441 7.62 -24.57 -25.72
CA TYR A 441 7.85 -24.08 -27.08
C TYR A 441 9.32 -24.06 -27.48
N GLY A 442 10.25 -24.40 -26.58
CA GLY A 442 11.69 -24.35 -26.84
C GLY A 442 12.17 -22.93 -27.16
N LEU A 443 11.62 -21.93 -26.46
CA LEU A 443 11.96 -20.52 -26.67
C LEU A 443 13.30 -20.12 -26.05
N ASP A 444 13.89 -20.98 -25.22
CA ASP A 444 15.28 -20.83 -24.80
C ASP A 444 16.14 -21.11 -26.04
N SER A 445 16.62 -20.01 -26.62
CA SER A 445 17.36 -19.95 -27.86
C SER A 445 18.43 -21.04 -27.94
N GLU A 446 18.30 -21.90 -28.94
CA GLU A 446 19.42 -22.60 -29.58
C GLU A 446 20.36 -21.57 -30.28
N GLU A 447 20.75 -20.50 -29.60
CA GLU A 447 21.95 -19.78 -30.00
C GLU A 447 23.10 -20.73 -29.73
N ALA A 448 23.75 -21.16 -30.81
CA ALA A 448 24.88 -22.06 -30.76
C ALA A 448 25.86 -21.54 -29.71
N VAL A 449 26.04 -22.33 -28.65
CA VAL A 449 27.02 -22.09 -27.60
C VAL A 449 28.40 -22.10 -28.25
N GLU A 450 28.86 -20.93 -28.68
CA GLU A 450 30.24 -20.72 -29.07
C GLU A 450 31.08 -21.04 -27.84
N PRO A 451 32.11 -21.89 -27.94
CA PRO A 451 32.95 -22.25 -26.80
C PRO A 451 33.76 -21.03 -26.37
N THR A 452 33.23 -20.25 -25.44
CA THR A 452 33.91 -19.12 -24.81
C THR A 452 34.82 -19.59 -23.69
N THR A 453 35.88 -18.82 -23.42
CA THR A 453 36.74 -19.06 -22.26
C THR A 453 36.17 -18.38 -21.01
N PHE A 454 36.46 -18.92 -19.82
CA PHE A 454 36.01 -18.31 -18.54
C PHE A 454 36.37 -16.82 -18.41
N VAL A 455 37.50 -16.40 -18.97
CA VAL A 455 37.91 -14.99 -18.95
C VAL A 455 37.02 -14.14 -19.85
N GLU A 456 36.69 -14.64 -21.04
CA GLU A 456 35.75 -13.98 -21.97
C GLU A 456 34.37 -13.83 -21.33
N ASP A 457 33.84 -14.90 -20.72
CA ASP A 457 32.54 -14.87 -20.03
C ASP A 457 32.50 -13.83 -18.89
N VAL A 458 33.54 -13.79 -18.05
CA VAL A 458 33.60 -12.81 -16.95
C VAL A 458 33.74 -11.39 -17.48
N THR A 459 34.48 -11.18 -18.57
CA THR A 459 34.57 -9.87 -19.21
C THR A 459 33.26 -9.47 -19.89
N GLU A 460 32.54 -10.42 -20.48
CA GLU A 460 31.23 -10.21 -21.08
C GLU A 460 30.21 -9.81 -20.02
N ILE A 461 30.13 -10.52 -18.89
CA ILE A 461 29.28 -10.15 -17.75
C ILE A 461 29.57 -8.73 -17.29
N GLY A 462 30.85 -8.37 -17.17
CA GLY A 462 31.26 -7.03 -16.71
C GLY A 462 30.94 -5.92 -17.71
N THR A 463 31.21 -6.14 -19.00
CA THR A 463 30.97 -5.16 -20.07
C THR A 463 29.48 -4.98 -20.35
N SER A 464 28.71 -6.07 -20.41
CA SER A 464 27.25 -6.04 -20.54
C SER A 464 26.57 -5.37 -19.34
N PHE A 465 27.09 -5.54 -18.11
CA PHE A 465 26.57 -4.82 -16.93
C PHE A 465 26.82 -3.30 -17.04
N VAL A 466 27.99 -2.90 -17.52
CA VAL A 466 28.30 -1.49 -17.76
C VAL A 466 27.42 -0.93 -18.87
N ALA A 467 27.20 -1.67 -19.96
CA ALA A 467 26.27 -1.30 -21.03
C ALA A 467 24.85 -1.09 -20.47
N ALA A 468 24.31 -2.08 -19.73
CA ALA A 468 23.00 -1.96 -19.09
C ALA A 468 22.89 -0.75 -18.15
N THR A 469 23.96 -0.43 -17.41
CA THR A 469 24.02 0.76 -16.56
C THR A 469 24.01 2.04 -17.39
N VAL A 470 24.78 2.11 -18.48
CA VAL A 470 24.82 3.25 -19.39
C VAL A 470 23.46 3.46 -20.06
N ASP A 471 22.82 2.39 -20.52
CA ASP A 471 21.53 2.46 -21.19
C ASP A 471 20.41 2.85 -20.21
N THR A 472 20.49 2.40 -18.96
CA THR A 472 19.63 2.91 -17.88
C THR A 472 19.82 4.40 -17.64
N VAL A 473 21.06 4.90 -17.65
CA VAL A 473 21.32 6.34 -17.47
C VAL A 473 20.82 7.14 -18.69
N LYS A 474 20.95 6.60 -19.90
CA LYS A 474 20.41 7.19 -21.13
C LYS A 474 18.87 7.19 -21.15
N SER A 475 18.22 6.20 -20.53
CA SER A 475 16.76 6.13 -20.48
C SER A 475 16.14 7.11 -19.48
N LEU A 476 16.87 7.53 -18.43
CA LEU A 476 16.36 8.47 -17.41
C LEU A 476 15.87 9.83 -17.97
N PRO A 477 16.60 10.53 -18.87
CA PRO A 477 16.11 11.76 -19.51
C PRO A 477 14.88 11.58 -20.40
N LEU A 478 14.75 10.42 -21.07
CA LEU A 478 13.64 10.10 -21.96
C LEU A 478 12.31 10.00 -21.20
N ILE A 479 12.35 9.63 -19.91
CA ILE A 479 11.17 9.59 -19.03
C ILE A 479 10.53 10.99 -18.85
N VAL A 480 11.33 12.06 -18.94
CA VAL A 480 10.86 13.46 -18.84
C VAL A 480 10.58 14.06 -20.23
N GLY A 481 10.76 13.28 -21.30
CA GLY A 481 10.58 13.72 -22.68
C GLY A 481 11.69 14.66 -23.19
N ILE A 482 12.87 14.65 -22.55
CA ILE A 482 14.02 15.44 -22.98
C ILE A 482 15.00 14.51 -23.69
N ASN A 483 15.08 14.60 -25.01
CA ASN A 483 16.06 13.85 -25.79
C ASN A 483 17.40 14.61 -25.79
N ILE A 484 18.38 14.16 -25.00
CA ILE A 484 19.66 14.86 -24.77
C ILE A 484 20.73 14.40 -25.77
N LEU A 485 20.54 13.27 -26.44
CA LEU A 485 21.47 12.72 -27.42
C LEU A 485 20.68 12.25 -28.65
N GLU A 486 21.04 12.74 -29.84
CA GLU A 486 20.55 12.17 -31.11
C GLU A 486 20.97 10.69 -31.17
N GLU A 487 20.00 9.79 -31.34
CA GLU A 487 20.24 8.36 -31.54
C GLU A 487 20.92 8.12 -32.89
N GLU A 488 22.09 7.47 -32.88
CA GLU A 488 22.46 6.58 -33.99
C GLU A 488 21.62 5.31 -33.82
N GLU A 489 20.89 4.94 -34.87
CA GLU A 489 20.13 3.69 -34.97
C GLU A 489 21.08 2.49 -34.80
N ASP A 490 21.15 1.93 -33.60
CA ASP A 490 21.65 0.58 -33.36
C ASP A 490 20.56 -0.21 -32.62
N ASP A 491 20.31 -1.41 -33.13
CA ASP A 491 19.19 -2.34 -32.92
C ASP A 491 18.26 -2.06 -31.74
N VAL A 492 17.00 -1.83 -32.10
CA VAL A 492 15.83 -1.91 -31.23
C VAL A 492 15.86 -3.26 -30.52
N THR A 493 16.05 -3.23 -29.19
CA THR A 493 15.91 -4.39 -28.31
C THR A 493 14.62 -5.14 -28.67
N ASN A 494 14.69 -6.47 -28.82
CA ASN A 494 13.59 -7.31 -29.31
C ASN A 494 12.27 -7.16 -28.52
N LEU A 495 12.29 -6.55 -27.33
CA LEU A 495 11.11 -6.21 -26.53
C LEU A 495 10.50 -4.82 -26.85
N MET A 496 11.30 -3.85 -27.30
CA MET A 496 10.85 -2.49 -27.68
C MET A 496 10.24 -2.46 -29.08
N ALA A 497 10.60 -3.40 -29.97
CA ALA A 497 9.99 -3.53 -31.30
C ALA A 497 8.52 -3.99 -31.27
N ALA A 498 8.01 -4.38 -30.09
CA ALA A 498 6.65 -4.90 -29.88
C ALA A 498 5.73 -3.96 -29.06
N ILE A 499 6.15 -2.72 -28.77
CA ILE A 499 5.33 -1.65 -28.17
C ILE A 499 5.02 -0.62 -29.24
#